data_AF-A0A8E2J8E9-F1
#
_entry.id   AF-A0A8E2J8E9-F1
#
_cell.length_a   1.000
_cell.length_b   1.000
_cell.length_c   1.000
_cell.angle_alpha   90.00
_cell.angle_beta   90.00
_cell.angle_gamma   90.00
#
_symmetry.space_group_name_H-M   'P 1'
#
loop_
_entity.id
_entity.type
_entity.pdbx_description
1 polymer ?
#
loop_
_entity_poly.entity_id
_entity_poly.type
_entity_poly.pdbx_seq_one_letter_code
_entity_poly.pdbx_strand_id
1 'polypeptide(L)'
;MDHLTRTPDILFQIILHCDIDTLLCLRLTCHTIHDLISSYESTIIQSVAYITFPRSKRLFLYGPPDGLYNLKWLLGLIPKQLAAIAVDQHRWQEKLYITDGAAAEDPIGDELRERVANGFRILQRFSTIAKEVDTVPASEMPQVTPENHFLKSSHIIRPVARRRRIGLVGSTGAWLSQRWIRAQETTETALKSTNTTCTWRKELWILEKREKYLKGLPPESACHFMDMFYFIEAAFVHLDQQSKYFDWDAEKSYRMEYPHGWLCNSWVAWFILREGPKLFWQQWWANKDLPDEPPILDRIKGAWAGRSSLMVKMERESCMRLMDTIDLIIRQTQSIHDYNRPRPRRYFEEYKTAFSRRCQAAETHPEEILDYVAFHVDEKPFVSRKE
;
A
#
# COMPACT_ATOMS: atom_id res chain seq x y z
N MET A 1 -19.85 -15.43 32.91
CA MET A 1 -18.52 -15.78 32.39
C MET A 1 -17.70 -16.63 33.37
N ASP A 2 -18.00 -16.62 34.68
CA ASP A 2 -17.24 -17.34 35.72
C ASP A 2 -17.13 -18.88 35.61
N HIS A 3 -17.93 -19.53 34.77
CA HIS A 3 -17.84 -20.98 34.58
C HIS A 3 -16.77 -21.38 33.54
N LEU A 4 -16.57 -20.57 32.50
CA LEU A 4 -15.59 -20.86 31.44
C LEU A 4 -14.15 -20.65 31.93
N THR A 5 -13.93 -19.71 32.86
CA THR A 5 -12.62 -19.49 33.48
C THR A 5 -12.19 -20.64 34.39
N ARG A 6 -13.12 -21.53 34.80
CA ARG A 6 -12.81 -22.74 35.61
C ARG A 6 -12.30 -23.90 34.77
N THR A 7 -12.39 -23.82 33.45
CA THR A 7 -11.93 -24.85 32.51
C THR A 7 -10.93 -24.25 31.52
N PRO A 8 -9.71 -23.91 31.96
CA PRO A 8 -8.69 -23.27 31.12
C PRO A 8 -8.34 -24.12 29.89
N ASP A 9 -8.44 -25.45 29.99
CA ASP A 9 -8.14 -26.36 28.89
C ASP A 9 -9.10 -26.17 27.71
N ILE A 10 -10.40 -25.96 27.95
CA ILE A 10 -11.39 -25.74 26.89
C ILE A 10 -11.10 -24.40 26.20
N LEU A 11 -10.84 -23.34 26.97
CA LEU A 11 -10.49 -22.04 26.43
C LEU A 11 -9.20 -22.10 25.60
N PHE A 12 -8.20 -22.83 26.08
CA PHE A 12 -6.96 -23.06 25.37
C PHE A 12 -7.21 -23.74 24.01
N GLN A 13 -8.01 -24.81 23.97
CA GLN A 13 -8.36 -25.49 22.72
C GLN A 13 -9.11 -24.58 21.74
N ILE A 14 -10.01 -23.71 22.23
CA ILE A 14 -10.71 -22.73 21.38
C ILE A 14 -9.70 -21.73 20.79
N ILE A 15 -8.78 -21.20 21.60
CA ILE A 15 -7.77 -20.23 21.17
C ILE A 15 -6.82 -20.85 20.13
N LEU A 16 -6.46 -22.12 20.28
CA LEU A 16 -5.63 -22.83 19.30
C LEU A 16 -6.25 -22.89 17.91
N HIS A 17 -7.58 -22.75 17.80
CA HIS A 17 -8.33 -22.79 16.55
C HIS A 17 -8.66 -21.41 15.96
N CYS A 18 -8.17 -20.33 16.57
CA CYS A 18 -8.42 -18.97 16.12
C CYS A 18 -7.45 -18.57 14.99
N ASP A 19 -7.91 -17.67 14.11
CA ASP A 19 -7.03 -16.92 13.22
C ASP A 19 -6.40 -15.71 13.95
N ILE A 20 -5.52 -14.98 13.25
CA ILE A 20 -4.81 -13.84 13.84
C ILE A 20 -5.76 -12.74 14.31
N ASP A 21 -6.79 -12.40 13.54
CA ASP A 21 -7.72 -11.32 13.86
C ASP A 21 -8.58 -11.68 15.07
N THR A 22 -9.09 -12.92 15.12
CA THR A 22 -9.84 -13.46 16.26
C THR A 22 -8.97 -13.52 17.51
N LEU A 23 -7.71 -13.98 17.41
CA LEU A 23 -6.77 -13.98 18.55
C LEU A 23 -6.57 -12.57 19.12
N LEU A 24 -6.33 -11.58 18.25
CA LEU A 24 -6.14 -10.19 18.66
C LEU A 24 -7.37 -9.62 19.35
N CYS A 25 -8.56 -9.90 18.82
CA CYS A 25 -9.82 -9.51 19.45
C CYS A 25 -10.01 -10.19 20.80
N LEU A 26 -9.86 -11.51 20.88
CA LEU A 26 -10.00 -12.28 22.12
C LEU A 26 -9.07 -11.79 23.22
N ARG A 27 -7.81 -11.48 22.87
CA ARG A 27 -6.82 -10.96 23.82
C ARG A 27 -7.26 -9.66 24.49
N LEU A 28 -8.11 -8.85 23.84
CA LEU A 28 -8.59 -7.57 24.38
C LEU A 28 -9.90 -7.71 25.18
N THR A 29 -10.50 -8.91 25.27
CA THR A 29 -11.80 -9.09 25.92
C THR A 29 -11.75 -9.17 27.44
N CYS A 30 -10.78 -9.90 28.02
CA CYS A 30 -10.61 -10.02 29.46
C CYS A 30 -9.18 -10.42 29.87
N HIS A 31 -8.80 -10.09 31.13
CA HIS A 31 -7.47 -10.38 31.67
C HIS A 31 -7.13 -11.87 31.68
N THR A 32 -8.07 -12.75 32.05
CA THR A 32 -7.82 -14.20 32.09
C THR A 32 -7.43 -14.77 30.73
N ILE A 33 -8.07 -14.33 29.63
CA ILE A 33 -7.70 -14.75 28.28
C ILE A 33 -6.35 -14.17 27.89
N HIS A 34 -6.09 -12.90 28.22
CA HIS A 34 -4.77 -12.29 27.99
C HIS A 34 -3.66 -13.04 28.73
N ASP A 35 -3.83 -13.34 30.01
CA ASP A 35 -2.85 -14.08 30.82
C ASP A 35 -2.63 -15.51 30.29
N LEU A 36 -3.70 -16.18 29.84
CA LEU A 36 -3.61 -17.50 29.20
C LEU A 36 -2.80 -17.43 27.90
N ILE A 37 -3.09 -16.47 27.03
CA ILE A 37 -2.35 -16.23 25.78
C ILE A 37 -0.89 -15.92 26.08
N SER A 38 -0.60 -15.08 27.07
CA SER A 38 0.77 -14.71 27.45
C SER A 38 1.53 -15.88 28.07
N SER A 39 0.87 -16.75 28.84
CA SER A 39 1.49 -17.94 29.45
C SER A 39 1.88 -19.00 28.42
N TYR A 40 1.09 -19.13 27.35
CA TYR A 40 1.30 -20.13 26.30
C TYR A 40 1.60 -19.50 24.92
N GLU A 41 2.21 -18.31 24.91
CA GLU A 41 2.35 -17.47 23.72
C GLU A 41 2.95 -18.26 22.55
N SER A 42 4.09 -18.93 22.76
CA SER A 42 4.77 -19.66 21.69
C SER A 42 3.90 -20.74 21.02
N THR A 43 3.11 -21.49 21.80
CA THR A 43 2.26 -22.58 21.28
C THR A 43 1.05 -22.01 20.53
N ILE A 44 0.39 -21.03 21.15
CA ILE A 44 -0.79 -20.37 20.57
C ILE A 44 -0.40 -19.66 19.28
N ILE A 45 0.68 -18.89 19.29
CA ILE A 45 1.15 -18.13 18.13
C ILE A 45 1.47 -19.04 16.95
N GLN A 46 2.14 -20.18 17.17
CA GLN A 46 2.39 -21.15 16.11
C GLN A 46 1.08 -21.72 15.54
N SER A 47 0.17 -22.17 16.40
CA SER A 47 -1.12 -22.73 15.97
C SER A 47 -1.93 -21.73 15.16
N VAL A 48 -2.07 -20.51 15.68
CA VAL A 48 -2.78 -19.41 15.02
C VAL A 48 -2.14 -19.06 13.68
N ALA A 49 -0.80 -19.10 13.58
CA ALA A 49 -0.12 -18.87 12.31
C ALA A 49 -0.46 -19.94 11.26
N TYR A 50 -0.43 -21.22 11.63
CA TYR A 50 -0.78 -22.32 10.72
C TYR A 50 -2.24 -22.27 10.27
N ILE A 51 -3.14 -21.87 11.16
CA ILE A 51 -4.57 -21.71 10.84
C ILE A 51 -4.82 -20.50 9.95
N THR A 52 -4.11 -19.39 10.20
CA THR A 52 -4.27 -18.16 9.42
C THR A 52 -3.70 -18.32 8.02
N PHE A 53 -2.56 -19.01 7.88
CA PHE A 53 -1.83 -19.15 6.61
C PHE A 53 -1.73 -20.62 6.16
N PRO A 54 -2.87 -21.30 5.92
CA PRO A 54 -2.83 -22.66 5.42
C PRO A 54 -2.11 -22.65 4.08
N ARG A 55 -1.13 -23.55 3.92
CA ARG A 55 -0.36 -23.78 2.68
C ARG A 55 0.70 -22.72 2.32
N SER A 56 0.88 -21.66 3.09
CA SER A 56 2.00 -20.72 2.89
C SER A 56 3.33 -21.29 3.42
N LYS A 57 3.86 -22.36 2.81
CA LYS A 57 5.02 -23.10 3.36
C LYS A 57 6.25 -22.19 3.48
N ARG A 58 6.49 -21.33 2.48
CA ARG A 58 7.61 -20.36 2.50
C ARG A 58 7.52 -19.33 3.62
N LEU A 59 6.31 -18.97 4.05
CA LEU A 59 6.11 -17.99 5.12
C LEU A 59 6.74 -18.47 6.44
N PHE A 60 6.81 -19.79 6.63
CA PHE A 60 7.34 -20.47 7.82
C PHE A 60 8.77 -20.99 7.66
N LEU A 61 9.38 -20.86 6.47
CA LEU A 61 10.73 -21.38 6.21
C LEU A 61 11.78 -20.79 7.16
N TYR A 62 11.59 -19.53 7.52
CA TYR A 62 12.42 -18.82 8.48
C TYR A 62 11.60 -18.57 9.75
N GLY A 63 11.84 -19.41 10.75
CA GLY A 63 11.34 -19.17 12.10
C GLY A 63 11.80 -17.83 12.67
N PRO A 64 11.31 -17.44 13.85
CA PRO A 64 11.78 -16.24 14.53
C PRO A 64 13.30 -16.34 14.78
N PRO A 65 14.08 -15.25 14.59
CA PRO A 65 15.54 -15.29 14.67
C PRO A 65 16.09 -15.66 16.05
N ASP A 66 15.30 -15.46 17.10
CA ASP A 66 15.58 -15.82 18.50
C ASP A 66 14.98 -17.18 18.90
N GLY A 67 14.30 -17.87 17.97
CA GLY A 67 13.56 -19.09 18.27
C GLY A 67 12.27 -18.87 19.09
N LEU A 68 11.91 -17.63 19.41
CA LEU A 68 10.76 -17.29 20.25
C LEU A 68 9.57 -16.86 19.39
N TYR A 69 8.56 -17.73 19.30
CA TYR A 69 7.30 -17.40 18.67
C TYR A 69 6.50 -16.46 19.58
N ASN A 70 6.38 -15.21 19.16
CA ASN A 70 5.67 -14.17 19.89
C ASN A 70 4.72 -13.40 18.97
N LEU A 71 3.86 -12.56 19.56
CA LEU A 71 2.87 -11.79 18.81
C LEU A 71 3.51 -10.87 17.76
N LYS A 72 4.71 -10.34 18.03
CA LYS A 72 5.44 -9.51 17.06
C LYS A 72 5.84 -10.32 15.82
N TRP A 73 6.31 -11.55 15.99
CA TRP A 73 6.60 -12.46 14.88
C TRP A 73 5.32 -12.76 14.08
N LEU A 74 4.22 -13.11 14.76
CA LEU A 74 2.93 -13.40 14.11
C LEU A 74 2.42 -12.24 13.26
N LEU A 75 2.41 -11.02 13.81
CA LEU A 75 2.00 -9.82 13.09
C LEU A 75 2.97 -9.48 11.96
N GLY A 76 4.24 -9.88 12.08
CA GLY A 76 5.26 -9.78 11.03
C GLY A 76 4.99 -10.67 9.82
N LEU A 77 4.09 -11.66 9.93
CA LEU A 77 3.70 -12.54 8.83
C LEU A 77 2.68 -11.88 7.89
N ILE A 78 1.82 -10.98 8.37
CA ILE A 78 0.85 -10.25 7.52
C ILE A 78 1.53 -9.55 6.33
N PRO A 79 2.53 -8.66 6.51
CA PRO A 79 3.15 -7.98 5.38
C PRO A 79 3.90 -8.94 4.45
N LYS A 80 4.40 -10.07 4.96
CA LYS A 80 5.03 -11.11 4.13
C LYS A 80 4.00 -11.84 3.26
N GLN A 81 2.84 -12.17 3.82
CA GLN A 81 1.72 -12.76 3.09
C GLN A 81 1.19 -11.80 2.02
N LEU A 82 1.00 -10.51 2.37
CA LEU A 82 0.59 -9.49 1.40
C LEU A 82 1.60 -9.33 0.26
N ALA A 83 2.91 -9.40 0.57
CA ALA A 83 3.95 -9.37 -0.44
C ALA A 83 3.91 -10.61 -1.36
N ALA A 84 3.67 -11.80 -0.80
CA ALA A 84 3.52 -13.01 -1.59
C ALA A 84 2.33 -12.90 -2.55
N ILE A 85 1.18 -12.43 -2.07
CA ILE A 85 -0.01 -12.20 -2.90
C ILE A 85 0.26 -11.17 -3.99
N ALA A 86 0.79 -10.00 -3.64
CA ALA A 86 1.00 -8.91 -4.58
C ALA A 86 1.99 -9.26 -5.71
N VAL A 87 3.08 -9.97 -5.38
CA VAL A 87 4.09 -10.41 -6.35
C VAL A 87 3.58 -11.55 -7.23
N ASP A 88 2.82 -12.50 -6.68
CA ASP A 88 2.21 -13.59 -7.46
C ASP A 88 1.13 -13.02 -8.39
N GLN A 89 0.30 -12.11 -7.89
CA GLN A 89 -0.82 -11.51 -8.64
C GLN A 89 -0.34 -10.75 -9.88
N HIS A 90 0.77 -10.04 -9.78
CA HIS A 90 1.30 -9.27 -10.91
C HIS A 90 1.53 -10.12 -12.17
N ARG A 91 1.79 -11.44 -12.01
CA ARG A 91 1.89 -12.40 -13.12
C ARG A 91 0.62 -12.52 -13.96
N TRP A 92 -0.54 -12.18 -13.40
CA TRP A 92 -1.86 -12.41 -14.00
C TRP A 92 -2.48 -11.18 -14.65
N GLN A 93 -2.01 -9.97 -14.32
CA GLN A 93 -2.74 -8.75 -14.64
C GLN A 93 -2.45 -8.20 -16.02
N GLU A 94 -1.24 -8.38 -16.51
CA GLU A 94 -0.93 -8.02 -17.86
C GLU A 94 -1.04 -9.30 -18.70
N LYS A 95 -1.53 -9.22 -19.95
CA LYS A 95 -1.30 -10.28 -20.96
C LYS A 95 0.20 -10.43 -21.31
N LEU A 96 1.07 -10.02 -20.39
CA LEU A 96 2.49 -10.21 -20.44
C LEU A 96 2.80 -11.67 -20.17
N TYR A 97 4.00 -12.04 -20.57
CA TYR A 97 4.50 -13.40 -20.45
C TYR A 97 4.42 -13.83 -18.97
N ILE A 98 4.19 -15.13 -18.71
CA ILE A 98 4.12 -15.82 -17.39
C ILE A 98 5.27 -15.46 -16.42
N THR A 99 6.27 -14.73 -16.92
CA THR A 99 7.56 -14.40 -16.33
C THR A 99 7.59 -13.09 -15.54
N ASP A 100 6.56 -12.26 -15.62
CA ASP A 100 6.58 -10.90 -15.04
C ASP A 100 6.06 -10.88 -13.59
N GLY A 101 6.54 -11.82 -12.78
CA GLY A 101 6.27 -11.96 -11.34
C GLY A 101 6.81 -13.29 -10.82
N ALA A 102 6.62 -13.59 -9.54
CA ALA A 102 7.14 -14.83 -8.94
C ALA A 102 6.05 -15.55 -8.13
N ALA A 103 5.87 -16.85 -8.39
CA ALA A 103 4.94 -17.67 -7.62
C ALA A 103 5.27 -17.59 -6.12
N ALA A 104 4.23 -17.58 -5.28
CA ALA A 104 4.39 -17.39 -3.84
C ALA A 104 5.36 -18.37 -3.20
N GLU A 105 5.36 -19.64 -3.65
CA GLU A 105 6.20 -20.71 -3.10
C GLU A 105 7.55 -20.90 -3.84
N ASP A 106 7.88 -20.04 -4.81
CA ASP A 106 9.13 -20.09 -5.56
C ASP A 106 10.29 -19.36 -4.87
N PRO A 107 11.42 -20.02 -4.51
CA PRO A 107 12.54 -19.38 -3.82
C PRO A 107 13.16 -18.18 -4.54
N ILE A 108 13.05 -18.09 -5.87
CA ILE A 108 13.64 -16.98 -6.63
C ILE A 108 12.98 -15.65 -6.28
N GLY A 109 11.72 -15.67 -5.86
CA GLY A 109 10.98 -14.47 -5.47
C GLY A 109 11.25 -13.96 -4.06
N ASP A 110 12.08 -14.63 -3.25
CA ASP A 110 12.22 -14.32 -1.82
C ASP A 110 12.76 -12.91 -1.55
N GLU A 111 13.81 -12.53 -2.26
CA GLU A 111 14.41 -11.21 -2.09
C GLU A 111 13.41 -10.10 -2.45
N LEU A 112 12.70 -10.27 -3.57
CA LEU A 112 11.66 -9.34 -4.02
C LEU A 112 10.50 -9.26 -3.02
N ARG A 113 10.00 -10.41 -2.53
CA ARG A 113 8.93 -10.44 -1.52
C ARG A 113 9.36 -9.80 -0.21
N GLU A 114 10.60 -9.97 0.24
CA GLU A 114 11.08 -9.30 1.46
C GLU A 114 11.16 -7.78 1.25
N ARG A 115 11.60 -7.29 0.08
CA ARG A 115 11.54 -5.86 -0.26
C ARG A 115 10.10 -5.33 -0.22
N VAL A 116 9.17 -6.04 -0.87
CA VAL A 116 7.75 -5.65 -0.89
C VAL A 116 7.13 -5.70 0.52
N ALA A 117 7.46 -6.71 1.33
CA ALA A 117 7.00 -6.82 2.72
C ALA A 117 7.52 -5.64 3.57
N ASN A 118 8.77 -5.21 3.36
CA ASN A 118 9.30 -4.00 4.00
C ASN A 118 8.57 -2.74 3.57
N GLY A 119 8.17 -2.64 2.29
CA GLY A 119 7.29 -1.56 1.82
C GLY A 119 5.94 -1.56 2.54
N PHE A 120 5.31 -2.72 2.73
CA PHE A 120 4.04 -2.83 3.48
C PHE A 120 4.20 -2.40 4.95
N ARG A 121 5.35 -2.63 5.58
CA ARG A 121 5.65 -2.14 6.94
C ARG A 121 5.72 -0.61 6.99
N ILE A 122 6.30 0.02 5.97
CA ILE A 122 6.33 1.48 5.83
C ILE A 122 4.91 2.02 5.63
N LEU A 123 4.11 1.37 4.77
CA LEU A 123 2.71 1.72 4.57
C LEU A 123 1.89 1.61 5.88
N GLN A 124 2.14 0.58 6.68
CA GLN A 124 1.54 0.46 8.01
C GLN A 124 1.89 1.65 8.90
N ARG A 125 3.16 2.06 8.92
CA ARG A 125 3.59 3.22 9.72
C ARG A 125 2.94 4.51 9.23
N PHE A 126 2.77 4.70 7.92
CA PHE A 126 2.06 5.84 7.36
C PHE A 126 0.59 5.91 7.74
N SER A 127 -0.09 4.77 7.83
CA SER A 127 -1.46 4.70 8.35
C SER A 127 -1.51 5.02 9.84
N THR A 128 -0.57 4.48 10.63
CA THR A 128 -0.48 4.80 12.05
C THR A 128 -0.24 6.29 12.29
N ILE A 129 0.65 6.93 11.52
CA ILE A 129 0.87 8.39 11.60
C ILE A 129 -0.43 9.15 11.33
N ALA A 130 -1.22 8.76 10.32
CA ALA A 130 -2.48 9.42 10.03
C ALA A 130 -3.47 9.29 11.19
N LYS A 131 -3.60 8.09 11.76
CA LYS A 131 -4.48 7.82 12.93
C LYS A 131 -4.02 8.58 14.17
N GLU A 132 -2.72 8.65 14.43
CA GLU A 132 -2.14 9.44 15.52
C GLU A 132 -2.55 10.92 15.37
N VAL A 133 -2.39 11.51 14.18
CA VAL A 133 -2.77 12.92 13.91
C VAL A 133 -4.28 13.13 14.03
N ASP A 134 -5.11 12.18 13.59
CA ASP A 134 -6.57 12.29 13.67
C ASP A 134 -7.09 12.41 15.10
N THR A 135 -6.40 11.78 16.05
CA THR A 135 -6.74 11.86 17.48
C THR A 135 -6.36 13.19 18.15
N VAL A 136 -5.52 14.00 17.50
CA VAL A 136 -5.06 15.28 18.08
C VAL A 136 -6.15 16.35 17.93
N PRO A 137 -6.52 17.06 19.02
CA PRO A 137 -7.46 18.18 18.96
C PRO A 137 -6.97 19.32 18.07
N ALA A 138 -7.89 20.03 17.43
CA ALA A 138 -7.55 21.10 16.50
C ALA A 138 -6.78 22.28 17.12
N SER A 139 -6.93 22.49 18.43
CA SER A 139 -6.22 23.50 19.21
C SER A 139 -4.73 23.21 19.38
N GLU A 140 -4.33 21.94 19.32
CA GLU A 140 -2.94 21.49 19.49
C GLU A 140 -2.20 21.35 18.16
N MET A 141 -2.93 21.44 17.04
CA MET A 141 -2.34 21.37 15.72
C MET A 141 -1.47 22.60 15.44
N PRO A 142 -0.32 22.44 14.75
CA PRO A 142 0.49 23.58 14.33
C PRO A 142 -0.36 24.57 13.51
N GLN A 143 -0.17 25.87 13.74
CA GLN A 143 -0.75 26.91 12.89
C GLN A 143 0.01 26.92 11.57
N VAL A 144 -0.35 26.00 10.69
CA VAL A 144 0.19 25.94 9.34
C VAL A 144 -0.49 27.04 8.53
N THR A 145 0.26 28.08 8.17
CA THR A 145 -0.25 29.11 7.28
C THR A 145 -0.18 28.63 5.82
N PRO A 146 -1.28 28.75 5.05
CA PRO A 146 -1.36 28.37 3.64
C PRO A 146 -0.16 28.82 2.81
N GLU A 147 0.23 30.08 3.02
CA GLU A 147 1.20 30.82 2.21
C GLU A 147 2.57 30.16 2.23
N ASN A 148 2.99 29.61 3.37
CA ASN A 148 4.31 29.00 3.53
C ASN A 148 4.45 27.66 2.78
N HIS A 149 3.34 26.98 2.49
CA HIS A 149 3.36 25.69 1.80
C HIS A 149 3.27 25.82 0.29
N PHE A 150 2.38 26.69 -0.22
CA PHE A 150 2.28 26.92 -1.66
C PHE A 150 3.53 27.57 -2.25
N LEU A 151 4.23 28.41 -1.48
CA LEU A 151 5.44 29.11 -1.96
C LEU A 151 6.70 28.23 -1.98
N LYS A 152 6.79 27.20 -1.13
CA LYS A 152 7.98 26.31 -1.08
C LYS A 152 7.94 25.17 -2.08
N SER A 153 6.77 24.85 -2.63
CA SER A 153 6.66 23.90 -3.74
C SER A 153 7.04 24.61 -5.04
N SER A 154 8.31 24.98 -5.17
CA SER A 154 8.89 25.52 -6.42
C SER A 154 8.94 24.46 -7.55
N HIS A 155 8.51 23.23 -7.27
CA HIS A 155 8.21 22.17 -8.22
C HIS A 155 6.79 22.24 -8.80
N ILE A 156 5.93 23.14 -8.33
CA ILE A 156 4.67 23.46 -9.01
C ILE A 156 5.01 24.18 -10.31
N ILE A 157 5.17 23.39 -11.37
CA ILE A 157 5.03 23.75 -12.78
C ILE A 157 5.68 25.11 -13.07
N ARG A 158 7.03 25.15 -13.16
CA ARG A 158 7.57 26.05 -14.19
C ARG A 158 6.96 25.53 -15.48
N PRO A 159 6.14 26.30 -16.22
CA PRO A 159 5.73 25.86 -17.54
C PRO A 159 7.03 25.55 -18.26
N VAL A 160 7.27 24.27 -18.53
CA VAL A 160 8.40 23.87 -19.35
C VAL A 160 8.17 24.65 -20.62
N ALA A 161 8.96 25.70 -20.81
CA ALA A 161 8.97 26.46 -22.03
C ALA A 161 9.55 25.50 -23.06
N ARG A 162 8.72 24.55 -23.52
CA ARG A 162 8.96 23.84 -24.75
C ARG A 162 9.13 24.96 -25.74
N ARG A 163 10.38 25.17 -26.16
CA ARG A 163 10.72 25.85 -27.42
C ARG A 163 10.10 25.02 -28.55
N ARG A 164 8.77 24.99 -28.62
CA ARG A 164 8.09 24.79 -29.88
C ARG A 164 8.45 26.04 -30.67
N ARG A 165 9.10 25.81 -31.82
CA ARG A 165 9.35 26.86 -32.81
C ARG A 165 8.09 27.71 -32.91
N ILE A 166 8.30 29.00 -32.70
CA ILE A 166 7.27 30.03 -32.67
C ILE A 166 6.53 30.00 -34.01
N GLY A 167 5.30 29.51 -33.96
CA GLY A 167 4.32 29.61 -35.04
C GLY A 167 2.95 29.71 -34.39
N LEU A 168 2.44 30.94 -34.26
CA LEU A 168 1.07 31.31 -33.88
C LEU A 168 0.37 30.44 -32.81
N VAL A 169 0.76 30.58 -31.54
CA VAL A 169 -0.08 30.13 -30.40
C VAL A 169 0.06 31.13 -29.24
N GLY A 170 -0.51 32.33 -29.41
CA GLY A 170 -0.52 33.38 -28.37
C GLY A 170 -1.67 33.25 -27.36
N SER A 171 -2.68 32.42 -27.62
CA SER A 171 -3.92 32.40 -26.83
C SER A 171 -3.99 31.31 -25.75
N THR A 172 -3.31 30.18 -25.92
CA THR A 172 -3.47 29.03 -25.02
C THR A 172 -2.71 29.18 -23.70
N GLY A 173 -1.56 29.86 -23.71
CA GLY A 173 -0.77 30.11 -22.49
C GLY A 173 -1.46 31.08 -21.52
N ALA A 174 -2.05 32.17 -22.04
CA ALA A 174 -2.81 33.12 -21.24
C ALA A 174 -4.09 32.49 -20.66
N TRP A 175 -4.75 31.60 -21.41
CA TRP A 175 -5.94 30.88 -20.96
C TRP A 175 -5.63 29.89 -19.82
N LEU A 176 -4.53 29.13 -19.91
CA LEU A 176 -4.11 28.21 -18.84
C LEU A 176 -3.73 28.96 -17.55
N SER A 177 -3.01 30.10 -17.68
CA SER A 177 -2.67 30.96 -16.55
C SER A 177 -3.92 31.53 -15.85
N GLN A 178 -4.89 32.07 -16.62
CA GLN A 178 -6.14 32.57 -16.04
C GLN A 178 -7.00 31.48 -15.40
N ARG A 179 -7.06 30.28 -15.98
CA ARG A 179 -7.76 29.14 -15.38
C ARG A 179 -7.12 28.74 -14.04
N TRP A 180 -5.80 28.88 -13.93
CA TRP A 180 -5.05 28.59 -12.71
C TRP A 180 -5.29 29.63 -11.62
N ILE A 181 -5.25 30.93 -11.97
CA ILE A 181 -5.57 32.03 -11.04
C ILE A 181 -7.00 31.90 -10.51
N ARG A 182 -7.98 31.64 -11.38
CA ARG A 182 -9.37 31.42 -10.96
C ARG A 182 -9.52 30.17 -10.09
N ALA A 183 -8.77 29.11 -10.38
CA ALA A 183 -8.73 27.92 -9.54
C ALA A 183 -8.16 28.25 -8.17
N GLN A 184 -7.08 29.04 -8.08
CA GLN A 184 -6.52 29.52 -6.81
C GLN A 184 -7.53 30.36 -6.01
N GLU A 185 -8.19 31.32 -6.64
CA GLU A 185 -9.21 32.17 -5.99
C GLU A 185 -10.41 31.36 -5.48
N THR A 186 -10.83 30.30 -6.20
CA THR A 186 -11.88 29.38 -5.72
C THR A 186 -11.41 28.52 -4.55
N THR A 187 -10.16 28.03 -4.57
CA THR A 187 -9.51 27.37 -3.41
C THR A 187 -9.54 28.26 -2.19
N GLU A 188 -9.10 29.51 -2.33
CA GLU A 188 -8.98 30.46 -1.23
C GLU A 188 -10.34 30.82 -0.64
N THR A 189 -11.36 30.94 -1.49
CA THR A 189 -12.74 31.20 -1.06
C THR A 189 -13.35 29.97 -0.36
N ALA A 190 -13.08 28.75 -0.84
CA ALA A 190 -13.55 27.51 -0.20
C ALA A 190 -12.85 27.22 1.14
N LEU A 191 -11.57 27.60 1.26
CA LEU A 191 -10.80 27.52 2.51
C LEU A 191 -11.37 28.42 3.61
N LYS A 192 -12.13 29.46 3.28
CA LYS A 192 -12.82 30.31 4.29
C LYS A 192 -13.88 29.55 5.10
N SER A 193 -14.29 28.35 4.69
CA SER A 193 -15.06 27.46 5.57
C SER A 193 -14.15 26.86 6.66
N THR A 194 -14.54 27.05 7.92
CA THR A 194 -13.77 26.64 9.10
C THR A 194 -13.44 25.15 9.13
N ASN A 195 -14.38 24.30 8.70
CA ASN A 195 -14.21 22.84 8.66
C ASN A 195 -13.17 22.37 7.62
N THR A 196 -13.14 23.01 6.44
CA THR A 196 -12.21 22.63 5.38
C THR A 196 -10.77 23.01 5.74
N THR A 197 -10.58 24.19 6.36
CA THR A 197 -9.25 24.60 6.85
C THR A 197 -8.73 23.67 7.95
N CYS A 198 -9.59 23.22 8.87
CA CYS A 198 -9.18 22.26 9.91
C CYS A 198 -8.73 20.92 9.31
N THR A 199 -9.53 20.37 8.39
CA THR A 199 -9.21 19.13 7.68
C THR A 199 -7.91 19.26 6.90
N TRP A 200 -7.71 20.39 6.23
CA TRP A 200 -6.49 20.64 5.48
C TRP A 200 -5.24 20.67 6.36
N ARG A 201 -5.31 21.38 7.49
CA ARG A 201 -4.20 21.43 8.45
C ARG A 201 -3.83 20.03 8.94
N LYS A 202 -4.83 19.17 9.15
CA LYS A 202 -4.59 17.75 9.45
C LYS A 202 -3.82 17.05 8.34
N GLU A 203 -4.26 17.14 7.09
CA GLU A 203 -3.58 16.48 5.97
C GLU A 203 -2.13 16.96 5.78
N LEU A 204 -1.90 18.28 5.88
CA LEU A 204 -0.54 18.82 5.82
C LEU A 204 0.32 18.31 6.95
N TRP A 205 -0.23 18.22 8.17
CA TRP A 205 0.53 17.71 9.30
C TRP A 205 0.84 16.22 9.16
N ILE A 206 -0.09 15.43 8.62
CA ILE A 206 0.14 14.03 8.26
C ILE A 206 1.29 13.93 7.25
N LEU A 207 1.27 14.74 6.20
CA LEU A 207 2.34 14.78 5.20
C LEU A 207 3.69 15.08 5.82
N GLU A 208 3.80 16.14 6.62
CA GLU A 208 5.05 16.52 7.28
C GLU A 208 5.60 15.42 8.20
N LYS A 209 4.73 14.75 8.96
CA LYS A 209 5.11 13.63 9.82
C LYS A 209 5.61 12.43 9.01
N ARG A 210 4.96 12.12 7.88
CA ARG A 210 5.40 11.06 6.96
C ARG A 210 6.74 11.38 6.30
N GLU A 211 6.93 12.61 5.82
CA GLU A 211 8.21 13.07 5.27
C GLU A 211 9.32 13.00 6.32
N LYS A 212 9.05 13.45 7.54
CA LYS A 212 10.00 13.36 8.65
C LYS A 212 10.39 11.92 8.95
N TYR A 213 9.42 11.01 8.95
CA TYR A 213 9.67 9.58 9.14
C TYR A 213 10.54 9.01 8.01
N LEU A 214 10.20 9.29 6.74
CA LEU A 214 10.99 8.84 5.59
C LEU A 214 12.44 9.33 5.63
N LYS A 215 12.66 10.61 5.96
CA LYS A 215 14.00 11.19 6.07
C LYS A 215 14.84 10.55 7.17
N GLY A 216 14.21 9.88 8.14
CA GLY A 216 14.88 9.14 9.20
C GLY A 216 15.13 7.66 8.88
N LEU A 217 14.65 7.15 7.74
CA LEU A 217 14.84 5.77 7.34
C LEU A 217 16.12 5.58 6.50
N PRO A 218 16.70 4.37 6.50
CA PRO A 218 17.70 4.00 5.51
C PRO A 218 17.11 4.18 4.09
N PRO A 219 17.86 4.77 3.14
CA PRO A 219 17.36 5.01 1.78
C PRO A 219 16.92 3.74 1.05
N GLU A 220 17.47 2.57 1.42
CA GLU A 220 17.05 1.27 0.92
C GLU A 220 15.54 1.04 1.13
N SER A 221 15.03 1.52 2.27
CA SER A 221 13.63 1.44 2.67
C SER A 221 12.73 2.27 1.75
N ALA A 222 13.20 3.41 1.26
CA ALA A 222 12.45 4.25 0.32
C ALA A 222 12.20 3.49 -0.99
N CYS A 223 13.18 2.75 -1.49
CA CYS A 223 12.96 1.87 -2.65
C CYS A 223 12.08 0.66 -2.32
N HIS A 224 12.19 0.05 -1.13
CA HIS A 224 11.28 -1.05 -0.73
C HIS A 224 9.82 -0.59 -0.76
N PHE A 225 9.58 0.65 -0.32
CA PHE A 225 8.27 1.29 -0.44
C PHE A 225 7.85 1.45 -1.90
N MET A 226 8.73 1.92 -2.79
CA MET A 226 8.43 2.04 -4.23
C MET A 226 8.16 0.70 -4.90
N ASP A 227 8.93 -0.34 -4.58
CA ASP A 227 8.70 -1.69 -5.10
C ASP A 227 7.33 -2.19 -4.68
N MET A 228 6.97 -2.04 -3.39
CA MET A 228 5.65 -2.42 -2.90
C MET A 228 4.53 -1.64 -3.61
N PHE A 229 4.71 -0.33 -3.78
CA PHE A 229 3.71 0.52 -4.40
C PHE A 229 3.49 0.17 -5.87
N TYR A 230 4.54 -0.24 -6.59
CA TYR A 230 4.46 -0.77 -7.95
C TYR A 230 3.56 -2.01 -8.06
N PHE A 231 3.67 -2.97 -7.13
CA PHE A 231 2.81 -4.16 -7.12
C PHE A 231 1.38 -3.86 -6.70
N ILE A 232 1.20 -2.97 -5.72
CA ILE A 232 -0.16 -2.49 -5.38
C ILE A 232 -0.77 -1.81 -6.59
N GLU A 233 -0.01 -1.04 -7.35
CA GLU A 233 -0.53 -0.34 -8.52
C GLU A 233 -1.09 -1.27 -9.57
N ALA A 234 -0.35 -2.34 -9.85
CA ALA A 234 -0.82 -3.37 -10.74
C ALA A 234 -2.24 -3.82 -10.34
N ALA A 235 -2.50 -4.04 -9.03
CA ALA A 235 -3.79 -4.52 -8.52
C ALA A 235 -5.00 -3.65 -8.93
N PHE A 236 -4.79 -2.37 -9.25
CA PHE A 236 -5.84 -1.43 -9.67
C PHE A 236 -5.92 -1.21 -11.19
N VAL A 237 -5.03 -1.79 -12.01
CA VAL A 237 -4.96 -1.55 -13.46
C VAL A 237 -6.29 -1.86 -14.18
N HIS A 238 -7.03 -2.88 -13.77
CA HIS A 238 -8.31 -3.23 -14.40
C HIS A 238 -9.44 -2.24 -14.10
N LEU A 239 -9.26 -1.41 -13.06
CA LEU A 239 -10.22 -0.38 -12.65
C LEU A 239 -10.13 0.90 -13.49
N ASP A 240 -9.25 0.94 -14.49
CA ASP A 240 -9.08 2.08 -15.39
C ASP A 240 -10.41 2.45 -16.10
N GLN A 241 -11.31 1.48 -16.29
CA GLN A 241 -12.65 1.72 -16.87
C GLN A 241 -13.61 2.45 -15.91
N GLN A 242 -13.35 2.43 -14.59
CA GLN A 242 -14.13 3.15 -13.57
C GLN A 242 -13.54 4.54 -13.23
N SER A 243 -12.82 5.12 -14.20
CA SER A 243 -11.92 6.28 -14.08
C SER A 243 -12.41 7.46 -13.23
N LYS A 244 -13.73 7.74 -13.18
CA LYS A 244 -14.24 8.90 -12.44
C LYS A 244 -13.97 8.84 -10.93
N TYR A 245 -13.86 7.65 -10.35
CA TYR A 245 -13.62 7.49 -8.90
C TYR A 245 -12.14 7.53 -8.56
N PHE A 246 -11.31 7.02 -9.45
CA PHE A 246 -9.87 6.92 -9.22
C PHE A 246 -9.10 8.13 -9.72
N ASP A 247 -9.69 8.84 -10.68
CA ASP A 247 -9.15 10.08 -11.21
C ASP A 247 -7.72 9.89 -11.76
N TRP A 248 -7.48 8.74 -12.43
CA TRP A 248 -6.18 8.37 -13.02
C TRP A 248 -5.75 9.30 -14.15
N ASP A 249 -6.72 9.92 -14.81
CA ASP A 249 -6.55 10.50 -16.15
C ASP A 249 -6.51 12.03 -16.15
N ALA A 250 -6.48 12.67 -14.98
CA ALA A 250 -6.57 14.13 -14.88
C ALA A 250 -5.53 14.86 -15.74
N GLU A 251 -4.31 14.31 -15.88
CA GLU A 251 -3.28 14.90 -16.73
C GLU A 251 -2.37 13.83 -17.37
N LYS A 252 -2.79 13.29 -18.53
CA LYS A 252 -1.98 12.40 -19.38
C LYS A 252 -0.57 12.93 -19.69
N SER A 253 -0.33 14.24 -19.54
CA SER A 253 0.98 14.86 -19.70
C SER A 253 2.03 14.40 -18.69
N TYR A 254 1.64 13.97 -17.48
CA TYR A 254 2.60 13.57 -16.44
C TYR A 254 3.20 12.17 -16.66
N ARG A 255 2.62 11.36 -17.56
CA ARG A 255 3.10 10.00 -17.86
C ARG A 255 4.54 9.96 -18.41
N MET A 256 5.07 11.06 -18.94
CA MET A 256 6.42 11.09 -19.53
C MET A 256 7.53 11.53 -18.56
N GLU A 257 7.21 12.25 -17.48
CA GLU A 257 8.25 12.83 -16.61
C GLU A 257 8.56 11.96 -15.39
N TYR A 258 7.58 11.18 -14.91
CA TYR A 258 7.76 10.34 -13.73
C TYR A 258 7.78 8.86 -14.12
N PRO A 259 8.89 8.13 -13.88
CA PRO A 259 8.99 6.70 -14.17
C PRO A 259 8.17 5.82 -13.20
N HIS A 260 7.36 6.40 -12.31
CA HIS A 260 6.79 5.77 -11.13
C HIS A 260 5.25 5.58 -11.15
N GLY A 261 4.65 5.42 -12.34
CA GLY A 261 3.26 4.96 -12.48
C GLY A 261 2.16 6.01 -12.34
N TRP A 262 0.92 5.61 -12.61
CA TRP A 262 -0.30 6.43 -12.61
C TRP A 262 -0.81 6.70 -11.19
N LEU A 263 -0.54 5.79 -10.25
CA LEU A 263 -1.06 5.90 -8.89
C LEU A 263 -0.53 7.11 -8.13
N CYS A 264 0.70 7.55 -8.41
CA CYS A 264 1.32 8.69 -7.73
C CYS A 264 0.58 10.03 -7.91
N ASN A 265 -0.29 10.16 -8.93
CA ASN A 265 -1.10 11.36 -9.20
C ASN A 265 -2.60 11.18 -8.89
N SER A 266 -2.95 10.14 -8.13
CA SER A 266 -4.33 9.88 -7.72
C SER A 266 -4.53 10.21 -6.24
N TRP A 267 -5.72 10.74 -5.90
CA TRP A 267 -6.14 10.85 -4.50
C TRP A 267 -6.27 9.47 -3.83
N VAL A 268 -6.50 8.41 -4.63
CA VAL A 268 -6.61 7.02 -4.14
C VAL A 268 -5.29 6.56 -3.55
N ALA A 269 -4.15 7.01 -4.09
CA ALA A 269 -2.86 6.75 -3.46
C ALA A 269 -2.83 7.32 -2.05
N TRP A 270 -3.22 8.58 -1.86
CA TRP A 270 -3.28 9.19 -0.53
C TRP A 270 -4.24 8.45 0.41
N PHE A 271 -5.39 8.00 -0.09
CA PHE A 271 -6.33 7.16 0.64
C PHE A 271 -5.69 5.83 1.08
N ILE A 272 -4.99 5.13 0.19
CA ILE A 272 -4.25 3.89 0.51
C ILE A 272 -3.21 4.15 1.60
N LEU A 273 -2.44 5.26 1.51
CA LEU A 273 -1.46 5.63 2.55
C LEU A 273 -2.12 5.82 3.92
N ARG A 274 -3.35 6.34 3.95
CA ARG A 274 -4.12 6.59 5.17
C ARG A 274 -4.68 5.30 5.76
N GLU A 275 -5.29 4.45 4.94
CA GLU A 275 -5.89 3.18 5.38
C GLU A 275 -4.84 2.14 5.77
N GLY A 276 -3.72 2.10 5.05
CA GLY A 276 -2.61 1.19 5.30
C GLY A 276 -2.83 -0.22 4.72
N PRO A 277 -1.98 -1.20 5.08
CA PRO A 277 -2.06 -2.56 4.56
C PRO A 277 -3.31 -3.32 5.00
N LYS A 278 -4.00 -2.86 6.06
CA LYS A 278 -5.25 -3.47 6.53
C LYS A 278 -6.30 -3.53 5.42
N LEU A 279 -6.32 -2.53 4.53
CA LEU A 279 -7.20 -2.48 3.36
C LEU A 279 -7.04 -3.74 2.49
N PHE A 280 -5.79 -4.10 2.18
CA PHE A 280 -5.45 -5.27 1.36
C PHE A 280 -5.55 -6.58 2.15
N TRP A 281 -5.21 -6.57 3.44
CA TRP A 281 -5.37 -7.73 4.31
C TRP A 281 -6.81 -8.21 4.36
N GLN A 282 -7.74 -7.29 4.59
CA GLN A 282 -9.17 -7.59 4.62
C GLN A 282 -9.64 -8.17 3.28
N GLN A 283 -9.26 -7.51 2.18
CA GLN A 283 -9.70 -7.89 0.84
C GLN A 283 -9.11 -9.20 0.32
N TRP A 284 -7.80 -9.38 0.47
CA TRP A 284 -7.08 -10.47 -0.17
C TRP A 284 -6.99 -11.71 0.73
N TRP A 285 -7.22 -11.57 2.03
CA TRP A 285 -6.97 -12.69 2.93
C TRP A 285 -8.01 -12.88 4.04
N ALA A 286 -8.23 -11.89 4.90
CA ALA A 286 -9.07 -12.07 6.08
C ALA A 286 -10.51 -12.45 5.71
N ASN A 287 -11.03 -11.86 4.62
CA ASN A 287 -12.40 -12.07 4.18
C ASN A 287 -12.51 -12.98 2.97
N LYS A 288 -11.51 -13.86 2.75
CA LYS A 288 -11.49 -14.78 1.61
C LYS A 288 -12.72 -15.71 1.55
N ASP A 289 -13.32 -15.98 2.71
CA ASP A 289 -14.51 -16.82 2.86
C ASP A 289 -15.83 -16.01 2.88
N LEU A 290 -15.75 -14.67 2.85
CA LEU A 290 -16.89 -13.75 2.92
C LEU A 290 -16.97 -12.90 1.63
N PRO A 291 -17.51 -13.45 0.53
CA PRO A 291 -17.56 -12.76 -0.76
C PRO A 291 -18.44 -11.51 -0.76
N ASP A 292 -19.31 -11.35 0.25
CA ASP A 292 -20.23 -10.23 0.39
C ASP A 292 -19.62 -9.01 1.09
N GLU A 293 -18.40 -9.11 1.65
CA GLU A 293 -17.76 -7.93 2.23
C GLU A 293 -17.42 -6.89 1.15
N PRO A 294 -17.73 -5.60 1.40
CA PRO A 294 -17.66 -4.59 0.36
C PRO A 294 -16.22 -4.48 -0.14
N PRO A 295 -16.00 -4.61 -1.46
CA PRO A 295 -14.67 -4.61 -2.02
C PRO A 295 -13.94 -3.30 -1.68
N ILE A 296 -12.60 -3.32 -1.73
CA ILE A 296 -11.77 -2.10 -1.60
C ILE A 296 -12.33 -0.96 -2.46
N LEU A 297 -12.84 -1.30 -3.64
CA LEU A 297 -13.48 -0.38 -4.55
C LEU A 297 -14.70 0.32 -3.95
N ASP A 298 -15.60 -0.39 -3.27
CA ASP A 298 -16.79 0.21 -2.67
C ASP A 298 -16.42 1.12 -1.50
N ARG A 299 -15.36 0.77 -0.76
CA ARG A 299 -14.75 1.67 0.23
C ARG A 299 -14.22 2.93 -0.43
N ILE A 300 -13.52 2.82 -1.56
CA ILE A 300 -13.02 3.96 -2.34
C ILE A 300 -14.18 4.82 -2.86
N LYS A 301 -15.25 4.21 -3.42
CA LYS A 301 -16.45 4.92 -3.91
C LYS A 301 -17.16 5.66 -2.78
N GLY A 302 -17.34 5.01 -1.64
CA GLY A 302 -17.94 5.64 -0.46
C GLY A 302 -17.10 6.81 0.04
N ALA A 303 -15.78 6.64 0.08
CA ALA A 303 -14.86 7.69 0.48
C ALA A 303 -14.79 8.83 -0.54
N TRP A 304 -14.95 8.57 -1.85
CA TRP A 304 -15.05 9.57 -2.90
C TRP A 304 -16.32 10.43 -2.76
N ALA A 305 -17.46 9.79 -2.51
CA ALA A 305 -18.75 10.49 -2.41
C ALA A 305 -18.78 11.55 -1.29
N GLY A 306 -17.99 11.36 -0.23
CA GLY A 306 -17.86 12.32 0.87
C GLY A 306 -16.80 13.42 0.67
N ARG A 307 -16.04 13.39 -0.43
CA ARG A 307 -14.92 14.33 -0.66
C ARG A 307 -15.33 15.54 -1.49
N SER A 308 -14.88 16.72 -1.07
CA SER A 308 -14.93 17.90 -1.93
C SER A 308 -13.85 17.83 -3.01
N SER A 309 -14.10 18.46 -4.16
CA SER A 309 -13.11 18.57 -5.25
C SER A 309 -11.80 19.22 -4.78
N LEU A 310 -11.91 20.17 -3.84
CA LEU A 310 -10.79 20.80 -3.18
C LEU A 310 -9.95 19.78 -2.38
N MET A 311 -10.59 18.96 -1.54
CA MET A 311 -9.91 17.94 -0.75
C MET A 311 -9.16 16.96 -1.65
N VAL A 312 -9.81 16.47 -2.71
CA VAL A 312 -9.19 15.57 -3.71
C VAL A 312 -7.93 16.18 -4.30
N LYS A 313 -7.97 17.46 -4.70
CA LYS A 313 -6.81 18.17 -5.24
C LYS A 313 -5.66 18.25 -4.22
N MET A 314 -5.98 18.52 -2.97
CA MET A 314 -4.97 18.63 -1.90
C MET A 314 -4.34 17.27 -1.54
N GLU A 315 -5.15 16.20 -1.49
CA GLU A 315 -4.66 14.84 -1.23
C GLU A 315 -3.70 14.40 -2.35
N ARG A 316 -4.01 14.74 -3.60
CA ARG A 316 -3.11 14.52 -4.74
C ARG A 316 -1.79 15.26 -4.60
N GLU A 317 -1.85 16.56 -4.33
CA GLU A 317 -0.64 17.37 -4.16
C GLU A 317 0.22 16.85 -3.00
N SER A 318 -0.41 16.42 -1.91
CA SER A 318 0.28 15.81 -0.78
C SER A 318 0.94 14.49 -1.15
N CYS A 319 0.25 13.66 -1.94
CA CYS A 319 0.81 12.40 -2.45
C CYS A 319 2.01 12.65 -3.38
N MET A 320 1.87 13.54 -4.37
CA MET A 320 2.97 13.89 -5.28
C MET A 320 4.20 14.39 -4.51
N ARG A 321 4.01 15.30 -3.56
CA ARG A 321 5.11 15.82 -2.74
C ARG A 321 5.78 14.73 -1.89
N LEU A 322 5.01 13.78 -1.36
CA LEU A 322 5.57 12.64 -0.65
C LEU A 322 6.42 11.76 -1.58
N MET A 323 5.93 11.50 -2.80
CA MET A 323 6.66 10.73 -3.82
C MET A 323 7.94 11.46 -4.28
N ASP A 324 7.89 12.78 -4.48
CA ASP A 324 9.09 13.59 -4.76
C ASP A 324 10.13 13.47 -3.63
N THR A 325 9.68 13.42 -2.37
CA THR A 325 10.57 13.21 -1.22
C THR A 325 11.23 11.83 -1.27
N ILE A 326 10.46 10.79 -1.61
CA ILE A 326 10.98 9.43 -1.78
C ILE A 326 12.01 9.40 -2.92
N ASP A 327 11.68 9.96 -4.08
CA ASP A 327 12.58 10.05 -5.22
C ASP A 327 13.88 10.79 -4.88
N LEU A 328 13.78 11.90 -4.13
CA LEU A 328 14.96 12.63 -3.68
C LEU A 328 15.87 11.77 -2.80
N ILE A 329 15.30 11.03 -1.82
CA ILE A 329 16.06 10.11 -0.95
C ILE A 329 16.75 9.05 -1.81
N ILE A 330 16.02 8.46 -2.77
CA ILE A 330 16.55 7.42 -3.66
C ILE A 330 17.71 7.96 -4.51
N ARG A 331 17.54 9.14 -5.12
CA ARG A 331 18.57 9.78 -5.96
C ARG A 331 19.82 10.15 -5.18
N GLN A 332 19.68 10.61 -3.94
CA GLN A 332 20.82 10.91 -3.07
C GLN A 332 21.69 9.67 -2.82
N THR A 333 21.09 8.48 -2.75
CA THR A 333 21.84 7.23 -2.61
C THR A 333 22.40 6.64 -3.90
N GLN A 334 21.76 6.89 -5.04
CA GLN A 334 22.26 6.43 -6.34
C GLN A 334 23.61 7.06 -6.72
N SER A 335 23.98 8.18 -6.09
CA SER A 335 25.33 8.76 -6.22
C SER A 335 26.41 7.98 -5.45
N ILE A 336 26.03 7.10 -4.52
CA ILE A 336 26.95 6.45 -3.56
C ILE A 336 27.13 4.96 -3.90
N HIS A 337 26.10 4.31 -4.42
CA HIS A 337 26.17 2.92 -4.86
C HIS A 337 25.67 2.79 -6.30
N ASP A 338 26.56 2.23 -7.12
CA ASP A 338 26.46 1.94 -8.55
C ASP A 338 25.05 1.62 -9.07
N TYR A 339 24.84 1.91 -10.35
CA TYR A 339 23.63 1.74 -11.19
C TYR A 339 22.91 0.37 -11.14
N ASN A 340 23.36 -0.56 -10.30
CA ASN A 340 23.01 -1.97 -10.31
C ASN A 340 21.85 -2.36 -9.40
N ARG A 341 21.16 -1.43 -8.73
CA ARG A 341 20.01 -1.83 -7.93
C ARG A 341 18.95 -2.45 -8.84
N PRO A 342 18.58 -3.72 -8.64
CA PRO A 342 17.56 -4.38 -9.44
C PRO A 342 16.24 -3.63 -9.25
N ARG A 343 15.77 -2.97 -10.32
CA ARG A 343 14.35 -2.64 -10.45
C ARG A 343 13.57 -3.96 -10.46
N PRO A 344 12.29 -3.99 -10.06
CA PRO A 344 11.45 -5.19 -10.16
C PRO A 344 11.64 -5.94 -11.49
N ARG A 345 11.78 -5.18 -12.60
CA ARG A 345 12.07 -5.70 -13.94
C ARG A 345 13.29 -6.64 -14.05
N ARG A 346 14.39 -6.35 -13.34
CA ARG A 346 15.58 -7.23 -13.36
C ARG A 346 15.29 -8.57 -12.68
N TYR A 347 14.53 -8.58 -11.59
CA TYR A 347 14.08 -9.85 -10.99
C TYR A 347 13.20 -10.64 -11.96
N PHE A 348 12.35 -9.96 -12.75
CA PHE A 348 11.55 -10.64 -13.77
C PHE A 348 12.41 -11.26 -14.88
N GLU A 349 13.51 -10.62 -15.28
CA GLU A 349 14.46 -11.19 -16.26
C GLU A 349 15.21 -12.41 -15.69
N GLU A 350 15.64 -12.33 -14.43
CA GLU A 350 16.29 -13.44 -13.73
C GLU A 350 15.30 -14.60 -13.51
N TYR A 351 14.09 -14.30 -13.06
CA TYR A 351 13.00 -15.25 -12.90
C TYR A 351 12.61 -15.90 -14.24
N LYS A 352 12.46 -15.12 -15.30
CA LYS A 352 12.22 -15.60 -16.67
C LYS A 352 13.26 -16.63 -17.11
N THR A 353 14.52 -16.31 -16.86
CA THR A 353 15.64 -17.19 -17.22
C THR A 353 15.58 -18.49 -16.42
N ALA A 354 15.36 -18.40 -15.11
CA ALA A 354 15.28 -19.56 -14.25
C ALA A 354 14.05 -20.43 -14.53
N PHE A 355 12.88 -19.82 -14.71
CA PHE A 355 11.64 -20.47 -15.11
C PHE A 355 11.81 -21.24 -16.42
N SER A 356 12.44 -20.62 -17.43
CA SER A 356 12.72 -21.27 -18.70
C SER A 356 13.61 -22.52 -18.53
N ARG A 357 14.61 -22.47 -17.64
CA ARG A 357 15.47 -23.63 -17.33
C ARG A 357 14.67 -24.75 -16.66
N ARG A 358 13.76 -24.43 -15.74
CA ARG A 358 12.91 -25.44 -15.07
C ARG A 358 11.94 -26.13 -16.03
N CYS A 359 11.32 -25.36 -16.93
CA CYS A 359 10.48 -25.92 -17.98
C CYS A 359 11.26 -26.89 -18.88
N GLN A 360 12.52 -26.58 -19.20
CA GLN A 360 13.40 -27.49 -19.96
C GLN A 360 13.80 -28.74 -19.16
N ALA A 361 13.94 -28.62 -17.85
CA ALA A 361 14.27 -29.72 -16.94
C ALA A 361 13.06 -30.59 -16.54
N ALA A 362 11.85 -30.27 -17.01
CA ALA A 362 10.60 -30.91 -16.59
C ALA A 362 10.38 -30.92 -15.06
N GLU A 363 10.87 -29.88 -14.38
CA GLU A 363 10.64 -29.69 -12.94
C GLU A 363 9.18 -29.28 -12.69
N THR A 364 8.61 -29.73 -11.58
CA THR A 364 7.24 -29.35 -11.17
C THR A 364 7.15 -27.84 -10.94
N HIS A 365 6.12 -27.20 -11.49
CA HIS A 365 5.85 -25.79 -11.21
C HIS A 365 5.61 -25.56 -9.72
N PRO A 366 6.20 -24.51 -9.13
CA PRO A 366 5.93 -24.14 -7.74
C PRO A 366 4.45 -23.82 -7.54
N GLU A 367 3.94 -24.13 -6.35
CA GLU A 367 2.55 -23.86 -5.96
C GLU A 367 2.28 -22.34 -5.98
N GLU A 368 1.10 -21.96 -6.48
CA GLU A 368 0.61 -20.58 -6.55
C GLU A 368 -0.37 -20.34 -5.40
N ILE A 369 -0.37 -19.11 -4.85
CA ILE A 369 -1.26 -18.80 -3.72
C ILE A 369 -2.63 -18.31 -4.17
N LEU A 370 -2.72 -17.86 -5.42
CA LEU A 370 -3.88 -17.17 -5.96
C LEU A 370 -5.09 -18.08 -6.18
N ASP A 371 -4.90 -19.39 -6.29
CA ASP A 371 -5.99 -20.38 -6.30
C ASP A 371 -6.88 -20.28 -5.05
N TYR A 372 -6.40 -19.63 -3.97
CA TYR A 372 -7.07 -19.53 -2.68
C TYR A 372 -7.29 -18.09 -2.22
N VAL A 373 -6.91 -17.10 -3.05
CA VAL A 373 -7.02 -15.67 -2.73
C VAL A 373 -8.22 -15.12 -3.48
N ALA A 374 -9.22 -14.68 -2.71
CA ALA A 374 -10.40 -14.03 -3.24
C ALA A 374 -10.03 -12.64 -3.79
N PHE A 375 -9.81 -12.53 -5.10
CA PHE A 375 -9.45 -11.25 -5.72
C PHE A 375 -10.70 -10.52 -6.23
N HIS A 376 -11.34 -9.75 -5.35
CA HIS A 376 -12.55 -8.98 -5.67
C HIS A 376 -12.27 -7.49 -5.82
N VAL A 377 -11.29 -7.10 -6.65
CA VAL A 377 -11.16 -5.67 -6.95
C VAL A 377 -12.28 -5.20 -7.89
N ASP A 378 -12.89 -6.07 -8.71
CA ASP A 378 -14.12 -5.69 -9.43
C ASP A 378 -15.05 -6.82 -9.94
N GLU A 379 -14.59 -8.03 -10.30
CA GLU A 379 -15.46 -9.22 -10.46
C GLU A 379 -14.68 -10.46 -10.96
N LYS A 380 -15.14 -11.61 -10.44
CA LYS A 380 -14.85 -13.05 -10.64
C LYS A 380 -13.42 -13.52 -10.99
N PRO A 381 -12.95 -14.60 -10.34
CA PRO A 381 -11.74 -15.29 -10.76
C PRO A 381 -11.88 -15.63 -12.24
N PHE A 382 -11.00 -15.06 -13.07
CA PHE A 382 -10.57 -15.79 -14.24
C PHE A 382 -10.21 -17.19 -13.74
N VAL A 383 -10.69 -18.22 -14.44
CA VAL A 383 -10.51 -19.63 -14.11
C VAL A 383 -11.65 -20.24 -13.28
N SER A 384 -12.85 -20.33 -13.87
CA SER A 384 -13.41 -21.69 -13.98
C SER A 384 -12.46 -22.44 -14.92
N ARG A 385 -11.48 -23.18 -14.37
CA ARG A 385 -10.78 -24.21 -15.15
C ARG A 385 -11.90 -25.09 -15.67
N LYS A 386 -12.14 -25.09 -16.98
CA LYS A 386 -12.92 -26.15 -17.60
C LYS A 386 -12.13 -27.43 -17.27
N GLU A 387 -12.70 -28.27 -16.40
CA GLU A 387 -12.23 -29.63 -16.18
C GLU A 387 -12.16 -30.40 -17.50
#